data_AF-A0A537D492-F1
#
_entry.id   AF-A0A537D492-F1
#
_cell.length_a   1.000
_cell.length_b   1.000
_cell.length_c   1.000
_cell.angle_alpha   90.00
_cell.angle_beta   90.00
_cell.angle_gamma   90.00
#
_symmetry.space_group_name_H-M   'P 1'
#
loop_
_entity.id
_entity.type
_entity.pdbx_description
1 polymer ?
#
loop_
_entity_poly.entity_id
_entity_poly.type
_entity_poly.pdbx_seq_one_letter_code
_entity_poly.pdbx_strand_id
1 'polypeptide(L)' 'MKQSTLALLVAGIVCAPTYAAAPMSCESLAGLHLPDTTITTATVVSAGAFNSAIVTTACRVAGSIKPTSDSDIR' A
#
# COMPACT_ATOMS: atom_id res chain seq x y z
N MET A 1 -33.35 -8.64 -49.86
CA MET A 1 -31.97 -8.14 -49.76
C MET A 1 -31.62 -8.04 -48.28
N LYS A 2 -30.63 -8.85 -47.85
CA LYS A 2 -29.89 -8.86 -46.59
C LYS A 2 -30.67 -8.61 -45.27
N GLN A 3 -31.21 -9.69 -44.72
CA GLN A 3 -31.24 -9.90 -43.28
C GLN A 3 -29.78 -10.04 -42.81
N SER A 4 -29.29 -9.13 -41.96
CA SER A 4 -28.00 -9.28 -41.29
C SER A 4 -28.26 -9.46 -39.80
N THR A 5 -28.65 -10.69 -39.48
CA THR A 5 -28.75 -11.21 -38.12
C THR A 5 -27.33 -11.47 -37.62
N LEU A 6 -26.63 -10.43 -37.20
CA LEU A 6 -25.36 -10.59 -36.49
C LEU A 6 -25.66 -10.57 -34.99
N ALA A 7 -25.54 -11.77 -34.43
CA ALA A 7 -25.75 -12.17 -33.03
C ALA A 7 -25.48 -11.05 -32.02
N LEU A 8 -26.55 -10.66 -31.30
CA LEU A 8 -26.46 -9.90 -30.06
C LEU A 8 -25.74 -10.79 -29.03
N LEU A 9 -24.43 -10.59 -28.88
CA LEU A 9 -23.63 -11.17 -27.79
C LEU A 9 -24.20 -10.64 -26.46
N VAL A 10 -24.91 -11.52 -25.75
CA VAL A 10 -25.29 -11.35 -24.35
C VAL A 10 -24.02 -11.35 -23.50
N ALA A 11 -23.35 -10.21 -23.41
CA ALA A 11 -22.32 -9.98 -22.42
C ALA A 11 -23.01 -9.49 -21.15
N GLY A 12 -23.36 -10.44 -20.27
CA GLY A 12 -23.81 -10.14 -18.93
C GLY A 12 -22.76 -9.29 -18.21
N ILE A 13 -23.10 -8.02 -17.97
CA ILE A 13 -22.31 -7.10 -17.15
C ILE A 13 -22.45 -7.59 -15.72
N VAL A 14 -21.52 -8.45 -15.30
CA VAL A 14 -21.38 -8.85 -13.90
C VAL A 14 -20.80 -7.64 -13.17
N CYS A 15 -21.67 -6.81 -12.60
CA CYS A 15 -21.28 -5.72 -11.73
C CYS A 15 -20.82 -6.32 -10.39
N ALA A 16 -19.56 -6.74 -10.33
CA ALA A 16 -18.95 -7.13 -9.06
C ALA A 16 -18.73 -5.84 -8.22
N PRO A 17 -19.18 -5.79 -6.96
CA PRO A 17 -18.87 -4.66 -6.08
C PRO A 17 -17.36 -4.62 -5.89
N THR A 18 -16.72 -3.57 -6.41
CA THR A 18 -15.34 -3.24 -6.05
C THR A 18 -15.37 -2.79 -4.59
N TYR A 19 -15.03 -3.70 -3.66
CA TYR A 19 -14.71 -3.32 -2.29
C TYR A 19 -13.48 -2.42 -2.33
N ALA A 20 -13.68 -1.11 -2.43
CA ALA A 20 -12.64 -0.13 -2.20
C ALA A 20 -12.31 -0.16 -0.71
N ALA A 21 -11.21 -0.82 -0.34
CA ALA A 21 -10.65 -0.67 0.99
C ALA A 21 -10.34 0.81 1.21
N ALA A 22 -10.80 1.38 2.33
CA ALA A 22 -10.40 2.73 2.70
C ALA A 22 -8.86 2.79 2.76
N PRO A 23 -8.24 3.90 2.32
CA PRO A 23 -6.79 4.04 2.41
C PRO A 23 -6.39 3.95 3.89
N MET A 24 -5.53 2.99 4.23
CA MET A 24 -4.99 2.91 5.58
C MET A 24 -4.09 4.12 5.84
N SER A 25 -4.16 4.66 7.05
CA SER A 25 -3.27 5.75 7.49
C SER A 25 -1.84 5.23 7.64
N CYS A 26 -0.85 6.09 7.40
CA CYS A 26 0.57 5.74 7.56
C CYS A 26 0.87 5.25 8.99
N GLU A 27 0.24 5.86 9.97
CA GLU A 27 0.33 5.54 11.40
C GLU A 27 -0.07 4.10 11.69
N SER A 28 -0.95 3.50 10.88
CA SER A 28 -1.36 2.10 11.05
C SER A 28 -0.19 1.12 10.88
N LEU A 29 0.86 1.49 10.14
CA LEU A 29 2.05 0.65 9.98
C LEU A 29 2.85 0.50 11.28
N ALA A 30 2.64 1.35 12.29
CA ALA A 30 3.26 1.15 13.60
C ALA A 30 2.84 -0.17 14.26
N GLY A 31 1.66 -0.70 13.91
CA GLY A 31 1.16 -1.98 14.40
C GLY A 31 1.52 -3.18 13.51
N LEU A 32 2.32 -3.01 12.46
CA LEU A 32 2.68 -4.09 11.56
C LEU A 32 3.60 -5.09 12.26
N HIS A 33 3.15 -6.33 12.39
CA HIS A 33 3.93 -7.39 12.99
C HIS A 33 4.87 -8.02 11.96
N LEU A 34 6.18 -7.83 12.19
CA LEU A 34 7.26 -8.51 11.48
C LEU A 34 8.12 -9.25 12.52
N PRO A 35 8.67 -10.43 12.19
CA PRO A 35 9.51 -11.18 13.11
C PRO A 35 10.71 -10.33 13.55
N ASP A 36 11.01 -10.41 14.84
CA ASP A 36 12.17 -9.77 15.47
C ASP A 36 12.30 -8.26 15.20
N THR A 37 11.18 -7.60 14.88
CA THR A 37 11.16 -6.20 14.44
C THR A 37 10.29 -5.37 15.37
N THR A 38 10.79 -4.21 15.75
CA THR A 38 10.02 -3.18 16.47
C THR A 38 9.95 -1.93 15.61
N ILE A 39 8.75 -1.52 15.22
CA ILE A 39 8.55 -0.25 14.51
C ILE A 39 8.34 0.84 15.58
N THR A 40 9.23 1.83 15.59
CA THR A 40 9.21 2.92 16.57
C THR A 40 8.50 4.16 16.02
N THR A 41 8.41 4.31 14.70
CA THR A 41 7.80 5.48 14.07
C THR A 41 7.18 5.09 12.74
N ALA A 42 5.96 5.56 12.50
CA ALA A 42 5.32 5.57 11.19
C ALA A 42 4.58 6.89 11.05
N THR A 43 5.13 7.81 10.24
CA THR A 43 4.57 9.16 10.09
C THR A 43 4.65 9.64 8.66
N VAL A 44 3.66 10.41 8.23
CA VAL A 44 3.69 11.09 6.94
C VAL A 44 4.79 12.17 6.95
N VAL A 45 5.63 12.16 5.93
CA VAL A 45 6.67 13.17 5.67
C VAL A 45 6.37 13.87 4.35
N SER A 46 6.39 15.20 4.37
CA SER A 46 6.18 16.01 3.17
C SER A 46 7.32 15.86 2.18
N ALA A 47 7.05 16.14 0.90
CA ALA A 47 8.08 16.26 -0.12
C ALA A 47 9.21 17.20 0.34
N GLY A 48 10.46 16.78 0.15
CA GLY A 48 11.66 17.53 0.47
C GLY A 48 12.03 17.59 1.96
N ALA A 49 11.19 17.06 2.87
CA ALA A 49 11.41 17.19 4.32
C ALA A 49 12.57 16.34 4.85
N PHE A 50 12.86 15.19 4.22
CA PHE A 50 13.95 14.29 4.64
C PHE A 50 15.25 14.54 3.87
N ASN A 51 15.14 14.71 2.56
CA ASN A 51 16.20 15.12 1.65
C ASN A 51 15.58 15.62 0.35
N SER A 52 16.36 16.41 -0.41
CA SER A 52 15.91 17.04 -1.67
C SER A 52 15.56 16.07 -2.80
N ALA A 53 15.91 14.78 -2.67
CA ALA A 53 15.54 13.75 -3.65
C ALA A 53 14.13 13.16 -3.42
N ILE A 54 13.55 13.32 -2.23
CA ILE A 54 12.17 12.93 -1.96
C ILE A 54 11.28 14.04 -2.52
N VAL A 55 10.75 13.86 -3.73
CA VAL A 55 9.97 14.90 -4.45
C VAL A 55 8.47 14.78 -4.22
N THR A 56 8.02 13.80 -3.44
CA THR A 56 6.61 13.57 -3.09
C THR A 56 6.47 13.28 -1.61
N THR A 57 5.25 13.45 -1.09
CA THR A 57 4.90 13.02 0.26
C THR A 57 5.07 11.50 0.39
N ALA A 58 5.66 11.03 1.49
CA ALA A 58 5.92 9.63 1.76
C ALA A 58 5.53 9.25 3.19
N CYS A 59 5.41 7.95 3.47
CA CYS A 59 5.28 7.42 4.83
C CYS A 59 6.65 6.99 5.31
N ARG A 60 7.22 7.70 6.29
CA ARG A 60 8.50 7.32 6.89
C ARG A 60 8.25 6.31 8.00
N VAL A 61 8.79 5.12 7.82
CA VAL A 61 8.79 4.07 8.82
C VAL A 61 10.20 3.90 9.34
N ALA A 62 10.37 3.84 10.66
CA ALA A 62 11.65 3.60 11.31
C ALA A 62 11.45 2.61 12.46
N GLY A 63 12.45 1.77 12.68
CA GLY A 63 12.37 0.70 13.67
C GLY A 63 13.71 0.06 13.91
N SER A 64 13.70 -1.08 14.59
CA SER A 64 14.86 -1.91 14.82
C SER A 64 14.56 -3.37 14.49
N ILE A 65 15.51 -4.06 13.88
CA ILE A 65 15.40 -5.50 13.56
C ILE A 65 16.51 -6.25 14.31
N LYS A 66 16.15 -7.35 14.98
CA LYS A 66 17.00 -8.14 15.88
C LYS A 66 17.03 -9.63 15.50
N PRO A 67 17.66 -10.01 14.37
CA PRO A 67 17.63 -11.41 13.91
C PRO A 67 18.34 -12.39 14.86
N THR A 68 19.30 -11.92 15.66
CA THR A 68 20.00 -12.68 16.69
C THR A 68 20.21 -11.84 17.95
N SER A 69 20.57 -12.47 19.07
CA SER A 69 20.74 -11.77 20.36
C SER A 69 21.81 -10.67 20.35
N ASP A 70 22.81 -10.77 19.47
CA ASP A 70 23.90 -9.78 19.35
C ASP A 70 23.65 -8.73 18.25
N SER A 71 22.64 -8.92 17.40
CA SER A 71 22.36 -8.02 16.27
C SER A 71 21.35 -6.92 16.64
N ASP A 72 21.53 -5.73 16.05
CA ASP A 72 20.60 -4.59 16.06
C ASP A 72 20.77 -3.80 14.74
N ILE A 73 19.74 -3.78 13.90
CA ILE A 73 19.70 -3.05 12.61
C ILE A 73 18.70 -1.91 12.74
N ARG A 74 19.04 -0.69 12.29
CA ARG A 74 18.25 0.54 12.46
C ARG A 74 18.04 1.29 11.15
#